data_AF-A0A815XDY0-F1
#
_entry.id   AF-A0A815XDY0-F1
#
_cell.length_a   1.000
_cell.length_b   1.000
_cell.length_c   1.000
_cell.angle_alpha   90.00
_cell.angle_beta   90.00
_cell.angle_gamma   90.00
#
_symmetry.space_group_name_H-M   'P 1'
#
loop_
_entity.id
_entity.type
_entity.pdbx_description
1 polymer ?
#
loop_
_entity_poly.entity_id
_entity_poly.type
_entity_poly.pdbx_seq_one_letter_code
_entity_poly.pdbx_strand_id
1 'polypeptide(L)'
;MADRRFTIQTESRGVNTMKTAAPMNAVRDDIQAPLTGTGSSPAHTTATVPERRPSQAVFRRLSMSMGNSRKSSMFLSPNQPRPNTYRMEPDNEYRFRPYKVQSKILEVLIEQMKDQTYNPATVHELIKNVSRSVNQLIKNFQLPRYKIVIQTMIGQKYEQTLRIGSRCLWDPKTDNTVSVNYETKDMIAVVIVHAIYFE
;
A
#
# COMPACT_ATOMS: atom_id res chain seq x y z
N MET A 1 24.14 -23.66 -24.81
CA MET A 1 24.00 -22.34 -24.15
C MET A 1 22.57 -22.28 -23.63
N ALA A 2 22.36 -22.61 -22.36
CA ALA A 2 21.03 -22.91 -21.83
C ALA A 2 20.25 -21.63 -21.50
N ASP A 3 19.09 -21.50 -22.14
CA ASP A 3 18.09 -20.44 -21.97
C ASP A 3 17.50 -20.49 -20.54
N ARG A 4 18.04 -19.69 -19.61
CA ARG A 4 17.54 -19.57 -18.24
C ARG A 4 16.31 -18.66 -18.23
N ARG A 5 15.15 -19.22 -18.56
CA ARG A 5 13.84 -18.59 -18.30
C ARG A 5 13.67 -18.36 -16.80
N PHE A 6 13.58 -17.09 -16.40
CA PHE A 6 13.21 -16.68 -15.05
C PHE A 6 11.68 -16.76 -14.89
N THR A 7 11.20 -17.71 -14.08
CA THR A 7 9.79 -17.82 -13.68
C THR A 7 9.60 -17.21 -12.29
N ILE A 8 8.81 -16.15 -12.20
CA ILE A 8 8.35 -15.62 -10.91
C ILE A 8 7.13 -16.45 -10.47
N GLN A 9 7.31 -17.31 -9.48
CA GLN A 9 6.20 -17.95 -8.78
C GLN A 9 5.58 -16.95 -7.80
N THR A 10 4.37 -16.48 -8.13
CA THR A 10 3.50 -15.85 -7.15
C THR A 10 2.59 -16.96 -6.62
N GLU A 11 2.96 -17.59 -5.50
CA GLU A 11 2.06 -18.53 -4.84
C GLU A 11 0.97 -17.75 -4.10
N SER A 12 -0.28 -17.91 -4.54
CA SER A 12 -1.44 -17.60 -3.71
C SER A 12 -1.47 -18.61 -2.56
N ARG A 13 -1.40 -18.14 -1.31
CA ARG A 13 -1.51 -19.01 -0.13
C ARG A 13 -2.73 -19.91 -0.26
N GLY A 14 -2.47 -21.22 -0.25
CA GLY A 14 -3.49 -22.24 -0.10
C GLY A 14 -4.27 -22.02 1.20
N VAL A 15 -5.57 -22.27 1.12
CA VAL A 15 -6.50 -22.27 2.24
C VAL A 15 -5.97 -23.23 3.31
N ASN A 16 -5.72 -22.72 4.52
CA ASN A 16 -5.40 -23.55 5.68
C ASN A 16 -6.64 -24.38 6.03
N THR A 17 -6.72 -25.61 5.53
CA THR A 17 -7.60 -26.64 6.09
C THR A 17 -7.00 -27.14 7.39
N MET A 18 -7.63 -26.78 8.51
CA MET A 18 -7.31 -27.29 9.84
C MET A 18 -7.38 -28.83 9.83
N LYS A 19 -6.24 -29.48 10.01
CA LYS A 19 -6.19 -30.90 10.38
C LYS A 19 -6.35 -31.00 11.89
N THR A 20 -7.44 -31.66 12.29
CA THR A 20 -7.76 -32.16 13.62
C THR A 20 -6.59 -32.92 14.25
N ALA A 21 -6.17 -32.55 15.46
CA ALA A 21 -5.34 -33.37 16.34
C ALA A 21 -6.02 -33.47 17.71
N ALA A 22 -6.15 -34.71 18.21
CA ALA A 22 -6.75 -35.05 19.49
C ALA A 22 -5.79 -34.77 20.68
N PRO A 23 -6.28 -34.72 21.93
CA PRO A 23 -5.59 -34.06 23.04
C PRO A 23 -4.68 -35.01 23.83
N MET A 24 -3.56 -34.49 24.34
CA MET A 24 -2.78 -35.14 25.39
C MET A 24 -2.65 -34.20 26.59
N ASN A 25 -3.19 -34.68 27.71
CA ASN A 25 -3.04 -34.12 29.05
C ASN A 25 -1.58 -34.12 29.50
N ALA A 26 -1.14 -33.03 30.12
CA ALA A 26 -0.09 -33.07 31.13
C ALA A 26 -0.31 -31.93 32.13
N VAL A 27 -0.66 -32.34 33.35
CA VAL A 27 -0.70 -31.57 34.60
C VAL A 27 0.70 -31.08 34.96
N ARG A 28 0.83 -29.84 35.47
CA ARG A 28 1.82 -29.47 36.50
C ARG A 28 1.49 -28.10 37.13
N ASP A 29 1.49 -28.12 38.45
CA ASP A 29 1.13 -27.10 39.42
C ASP A 29 2.21 -26.03 39.65
N ASP A 30 1.79 -25.02 40.42
CA ASP A 30 2.57 -24.11 41.28
C ASP A 30 3.32 -22.92 40.66
N ILE A 31 2.71 -21.72 40.77
CA ILE A 31 3.41 -20.55 41.33
C ILE A 31 2.48 -19.80 42.31
N GLN A 32 2.90 -19.85 43.58
CA GLN A 32 2.37 -19.23 44.79
C GLN A 32 2.45 -17.69 44.77
N ALA A 33 1.41 -17.04 45.27
CA ALA A 33 1.46 -15.64 45.73
C ALA A 33 1.99 -15.57 47.18
N PRO A 34 2.58 -14.44 47.61
CA PRO A 34 2.53 -14.06 49.02
C PRO A 34 1.93 -12.68 49.23
N LEU A 35 1.04 -12.61 50.24
CA LEU A 35 0.51 -11.39 50.84
C LEU A 35 1.38 -10.96 52.04
N THR A 36 1.25 -9.66 52.35
CA THR A 36 1.42 -8.96 53.64
C THR A 36 2.77 -8.32 53.97
N GLY A 37 2.69 -7.04 54.41
CA GLY A 37 3.81 -6.26 54.95
C GLY A 37 3.62 -4.73 54.98
N THR A 38 2.53 -4.26 55.61
CA THR A 38 2.42 -3.04 56.47
C THR A 38 3.25 -1.76 56.21
N GLY A 39 2.53 -0.65 55.96
CA GLY A 39 2.57 0.57 56.81
C GLY A 39 3.49 1.75 56.44
N SER A 40 2.92 2.82 55.86
CA SER A 40 2.88 4.20 56.40
C SER A 40 2.41 5.23 55.35
N SER A 41 1.41 6.03 55.70
CA SER A 41 0.91 7.19 54.91
C SER A 41 1.81 8.43 55.13
N PRO A 42 1.75 9.46 54.27
CA PRO A 42 0.74 10.51 54.49
C PRO A 42 0.17 11.20 53.23
N ALA A 43 -0.85 12.01 53.51
CA ALA A 43 -1.33 13.18 52.78
C ALA A 43 -2.23 12.97 51.55
N HIS A 44 -3.51 13.29 51.78
CA HIS A 44 -4.54 13.53 50.79
C HIS A 44 -4.19 14.74 49.92
N THR A 45 -4.19 14.53 48.61
CA THR A 45 -4.39 15.61 47.63
C THR A 45 -5.46 15.15 46.66
N THR A 46 -6.60 15.82 46.71
CA THR A 46 -7.76 15.61 45.84
C THR A 46 -7.36 15.77 44.38
N ALA A 47 -7.42 14.70 43.59
CA ALA A 47 -7.27 14.75 42.14
C ALA A 47 -8.53 15.34 41.52
N THR A 48 -8.45 16.61 41.14
CA THR A 48 -9.43 17.31 40.31
C THR A 48 -9.55 16.63 38.95
N VAL A 49 -10.79 16.24 38.62
CA VAL A 49 -11.22 15.79 37.29
C VAL A 49 -10.96 16.91 36.27
N PRO A 50 -10.26 16.66 35.14
CA PRO A 50 -10.13 17.67 34.11
C PRO A 50 -11.46 17.84 33.35
N GLU A 51 -12.02 19.04 33.47
CA GLU A 51 -13.21 19.52 32.78
C GLU A 51 -12.98 19.52 31.25
N ARG A 52 -13.88 18.84 30.52
CA ARG A 52 -13.90 18.87 29.05
C ARG A 52 -14.31 20.27 28.59
N ARG A 53 -13.35 21.03 28.05
CA ARG A 53 -13.63 22.31 27.37
C ARG A 53 -14.60 22.05 26.21
N PRO A 54 -15.78 22.71 26.14
CA PRO A 54 -16.56 22.70 24.93
C PRO A 54 -15.77 23.42 23.83
N SER A 55 -15.56 22.75 22.71
CA SER A 55 -14.96 23.34 21.52
C SER A 55 -15.80 24.55 21.11
N GLN A 56 -15.15 25.68 20.85
CA GLN A 56 -15.81 26.84 20.26
C GLN A 56 -16.40 26.41 18.92
N ALA A 57 -17.71 26.22 18.90
CA ALA A 57 -18.48 26.15 17.67
C ALA A 57 -18.34 27.52 17.00
N VAL A 58 -17.47 27.60 16.01
CA VAL A 58 -17.43 28.72 15.07
C VAL A 58 -18.78 28.69 14.35
N PHE A 59 -19.72 29.53 14.79
CA PHE A 59 -20.98 29.75 14.10
C PHE A 59 -20.66 30.21 12.68
N ARG A 60 -20.79 29.29 11.72
CA ARG A 60 -20.69 29.59 10.31
C ARG A 60 -21.94 30.38 9.95
N ARG A 61 -21.81 31.71 9.94
CA ARG A 61 -22.87 32.65 9.54
C ARG A 61 -23.28 32.32 8.10
N LEU A 62 -24.42 31.65 7.93
CA LEU A 62 -25.05 31.42 6.64
C LEU A 62 -25.60 32.76 6.15
N SER A 63 -24.93 33.40 5.20
CA SER A 63 -25.51 34.51 4.45
C SER A 63 -26.53 33.95 3.46
N MET A 64 -27.80 34.33 3.64
CA MET A 64 -28.84 34.08 2.65
C MET A 64 -28.61 35.01 1.46
N SER A 65 -28.29 34.43 0.30
CA SER A 65 -28.37 35.13 -0.99
C SER A 65 -29.62 34.65 -1.70
N MET A 66 -30.62 35.53 -1.82
CA MET A 66 -31.66 35.36 -2.83
C MET A 66 -31.03 35.57 -4.22
N GLY A 67 -31.38 34.70 -5.18
CA GLY A 67 -31.27 35.04 -6.60
C GLY A 67 -30.26 34.22 -7.42
N ASN A 68 -30.85 33.57 -8.42
CA ASN A 68 -30.29 32.98 -9.64
C ASN A 68 -29.69 31.57 -9.57
N SER A 69 -30.46 30.66 -10.18
CA SER A 69 -30.19 29.28 -10.53
C SER A 69 -28.75 29.03 -10.96
N ARG A 70 -27.92 28.62 -9.99
CA ARG A 70 -26.64 27.98 -10.29
C ARG A 70 -26.94 26.52 -10.59
N LYS A 71 -26.83 26.14 -11.86
CA LYS A 71 -26.65 24.73 -12.24
C LYS A 71 -25.48 24.21 -11.41
N SER A 72 -25.78 23.38 -10.42
CA SER A 72 -24.78 22.71 -9.58
C SER A 72 -24.06 21.68 -10.43
N SER A 73 -23.11 22.11 -11.26
CA SER A 73 -22.08 21.21 -11.75
C SER A 73 -21.14 20.96 -10.58
N MET A 74 -21.36 19.84 -9.88
CA MET A 74 -20.44 19.30 -8.89
C MET A 74 -19.14 18.90 -9.59
N PHE A 75 -18.30 19.87 -9.89
CA PHE A 75 -16.91 19.61 -10.18
C PHE A 75 -16.21 19.36 -8.84
N LEU A 76 -16.11 18.09 -8.49
CA LEU A 76 -15.32 17.64 -7.34
C LEU A 76 -13.85 18.00 -7.60
N SER A 77 -13.31 18.88 -6.76
CA SER A 77 -11.88 19.14 -6.72
C SER A 77 -11.13 17.83 -6.43
N PRO A 78 -9.98 17.54 -7.08
CA PRO A 78 -9.30 16.24 -6.99
C PRO A 78 -8.91 15.81 -5.57
N ASN A 79 -8.86 16.77 -4.63
CA ASN A 79 -8.32 16.59 -3.29
C ASN A 79 -9.36 16.72 -2.16
N GLN A 80 -10.66 16.60 -2.46
CA GLN A 80 -11.67 16.50 -1.40
C GLN A 80 -11.77 15.05 -0.90
N PRO A 81 -11.77 14.83 0.43
CA PRO A 81 -12.13 13.53 0.99
C PRO A 81 -13.54 13.21 0.54
N ARG A 82 -13.68 12.16 -0.27
CA ARG A 82 -15.01 11.69 -0.69
C ARG A 82 -15.76 11.27 0.58
N PRO A 83 -17.05 11.62 0.74
CA PRO A 83 -17.82 11.11 1.87
C PRO A 83 -17.75 9.58 1.84
N ASN A 84 -17.57 8.95 3.01
CA ASN A 84 -17.55 7.50 3.16
C ASN A 84 -18.85 6.92 2.59
N THR A 85 -18.78 6.51 1.33
CA THR A 85 -19.82 5.74 0.69
C THR A 85 -19.39 4.33 0.99
N TYR A 86 -20.12 3.62 1.86
CA TYR A 86 -19.83 2.27 2.39
C TYR A 86 -19.75 1.22 1.26
N ARG A 87 -18.79 1.38 0.35
CA ARG A 87 -18.63 0.68 -0.91
C ARG A 87 -17.55 -0.38 -0.68
N MET A 88 -17.95 -1.63 -0.72
CA MET A 88 -17.03 -2.75 -0.42
C MET A 88 -16.23 -3.21 -1.65
N GLU A 89 -16.66 -2.83 -2.86
CA GLU A 89 -16.04 -3.30 -4.11
C GLU A 89 -15.77 -2.12 -5.06
N PRO A 90 -14.70 -2.19 -5.88
CA PRO A 90 -14.40 -1.19 -6.89
C PRO A 90 -15.39 -1.27 -8.05
N ASP A 91 -15.73 -0.13 -8.63
CA ASP A 91 -16.52 -0.08 -9.86
C ASP A 91 -15.77 -0.79 -11.00
N ASN A 92 -16.49 -1.52 -11.87
CA ASN A 92 -15.89 -2.36 -12.93
C ASN A 92 -14.99 -1.59 -13.91
N GLU A 93 -15.27 -0.30 -14.11
CA GLU A 93 -14.49 0.61 -14.94
C GLU A 93 -13.16 0.97 -14.29
N TYR A 94 -13.18 1.26 -12.98
CA TYR A 94 -12.02 1.75 -12.22
C TYR A 94 -11.29 0.64 -11.43
N ARG A 95 -11.60 -0.62 -11.72
CA ARG A 95 -10.91 -1.76 -11.13
C ARG A 95 -9.48 -1.84 -11.65
N PHE A 96 -8.52 -2.08 -10.76
CA PHE A 96 -7.13 -2.28 -11.15
C PHE A 96 -7.00 -3.56 -12.01
N ARG A 97 -6.46 -3.42 -13.22
CA ARG A 97 -6.25 -4.53 -14.15
C ARG A 97 -4.75 -4.67 -14.47
N PRO A 98 -4.06 -5.67 -13.89
CA PRO A 98 -2.61 -5.84 -14.03
C PRO A 98 -2.12 -5.81 -15.48
N TYR A 99 -2.81 -6.51 -16.38
CA TYR A 99 -2.42 -6.62 -17.79
C TYR A 99 -2.38 -5.28 -18.54
N LYS A 100 -3.29 -4.34 -18.23
CA LYS A 100 -3.30 -3.01 -18.86
C LYS A 100 -2.12 -2.16 -18.41
N VAL A 101 -1.79 -2.28 -17.13
CA VAL A 101 -0.71 -1.50 -16.50
C VAL A 101 0.66 -2.08 -16.86
N GLN A 102 0.78 -3.40 -16.95
CA GLN A 102 2.02 -4.11 -17.27
C GLN A 102 2.65 -3.63 -18.59
N SER A 103 1.86 -3.61 -19.68
CA SER A 103 2.36 -3.16 -21.00
C SER A 103 2.84 -1.72 -20.96
N LYS A 104 2.12 -0.85 -20.25
CA LYS A 104 2.45 0.56 -20.12
C LYS A 104 3.69 0.83 -19.27
N ILE A 105 3.90 0.06 -18.19
CA ILE A 105 5.15 0.11 -17.42
C ILE A 105 6.33 -0.35 -18.27
N LEU A 106 6.15 -1.40 -19.07
CA LEU A 106 7.20 -1.89 -19.97
C LEU A 106 7.61 -0.83 -20.99
N GLU A 107 6.65 -0.12 -21.60
CA GLU A 107 6.91 1.00 -22.51
C GLU A 107 7.79 2.08 -21.85
N VAL A 108 7.44 2.49 -20.62
CA VAL A 108 8.23 3.48 -19.85
C VAL A 108 9.64 2.99 -19.55
N LEU A 109 9.81 1.71 -19.18
CA LEU A 109 11.12 1.13 -18.92
C LEU A 109 11.98 1.11 -20.18
N ILE A 110 11.42 0.70 -21.32
CA ILE A 110 12.12 0.70 -22.61
C ILE A 110 12.55 2.13 -22.97
N GLU A 111 11.65 3.11 -22.88
CA GLU A 111 11.93 4.49 -23.25
C GLU A 111 13.05 5.11 -22.40
N GLN A 112 13.01 4.91 -21.08
CA GLN A 112 13.94 5.52 -20.14
C GLN A 112 15.30 4.81 -20.07
N MET A 113 15.35 3.50 -20.38
CA MET A 113 16.56 2.69 -20.16
C MET A 113 17.29 2.23 -21.42
N LYS A 114 16.65 2.24 -22.60
CA LYS A 114 17.27 1.74 -23.84
C LYS A 114 18.64 2.37 -24.17
N ASP A 115 18.80 3.65 -23.86
CA ASP A 115 20.00 4.45 -24.21
C ASP A 115 20.87 4.76 -22.99
N GLN A 116 20.61 4.11 -21.86
CA GLN A 116 21.32 4.35 -20.59
C GLN A 116 22.34 3.24 -20.32
N THR A 117 23.45 3.60 -19.68
CA THR A 117 24.45 2.66 -19.17
C THR A 117 24.48 2.73 -17.65
N TYR A 118 24.78 1.59 -17.00
CA TYR A 118 24.85 1.57 -15.54
C TYR A 118 25.99 2.48 -15.04
N ASN A 119 25.64 3.44 -14.20
CA ASN A 119 26.60 4.25 -13.47
C ASN A 119 26.16 4.36 -12.01
N PRO A 120 26.96 3.87 -11.04
CA PRO A 120 26.59 3.89 -9.62
C PRO A 120 26.36 5.30 -9.07
N ALA A 121 26.98 6.33 -9.65
CA ALA A 121 26.79 7.72 -9.21
C ALA A 121 25.42 8.28 -9.63
N THR A 122 24.89 7.90 -10.79
CA THR A 122 23.66 8.51 -11.37
C THR A 122 22.44 7.58 -11.33
N VAL A 123 22.62 6.28 -11.10
CA VAL A 123 21.52 5.29 -11.12
C VAL A 123 20.38 5.63 -10.16
N HIS A 124 20.68 6.28 -9.05
CA HIS A 124 19.67 6.69 -8.07
C HIS A 124 18.70 7.74 -8.63
N GLU A 125 19.13 8.62 -9.53
CA GLU A 125 18.27 9.57 -10.22
C GLU A 125 17.41 8.86 -11.26
N LEU A 126 18.00 7.91 -12.00
CA LEU A 126 17.27 7.07 -12.95
C LEU A 126 16.14 6.30 -12.25
N ILE A 127 16.41 5.67 -11.10
CA ILE A 127 15.40 4.98 -10.28
C ILE A 127 14.26 5.94 -9.91
N LYS A 128 14.59 7.13 -9.38
CA LYS A 128 13.59 8.15 -9.01
C LYS A 128 12.74 8.58 -10.21
N ASN A 129 13.36 8.78 -11.36
CA ASN A 129 12.67 9.19 -12.58
C ASN A 129 11.72 8.10 -13.08
N VAL A 130 12.18 6.84 -13.15
CA VAL A 130 11.35 5.69 -13.50
C VAL A 130 10.18 5.56 -12.53
N SER A 131 10.42 5.61 -11.21
CA SER A 131 9.33 5.54 -10.22
C SER A 131 8.33 6.67 -10.37
N ARG A 132 8.78 7.90 -10.67
CA ARG A 132 7.91 9.05 -10.89
C ARG A 132 7.06 8.89 -12.15
N SER A 133 7.67 8.48 -13.26
CA SER A 133 6.98 8.24 -14.54
C SER A 133 5.95 7.13 -14.42
N VAL A 134 6.29 6.02 -13.77
CA VAL A 134 5.34 4.92 -13.49
C VAL A 134 4.19 5.40 -12.59
N ASN A 135 4.47 6.20 -11.56
CA ASN A 135 3.43 6.76 -10.71
C ASN A 135 2.46 7.69 -11.47
N GLN A 136 3.01 8.58 -12.31
CA GLN A 136 2.19 9.45 -13.17
C GLN A 136 1.35 8.64 -14.15
N LEU A 137 1.93 7.61 -14.76
CA LEU A 137 1.23 6.70 -15.66
C LEU A 137 0.06 5.99 -14.97
N ILE A 138 0.25 5.49 -13.75
CA ILE A 138 -0.81 4.80 -13.00
C ILE A 138 -1.93 5.76 -12.59
N LYS A 139 -1.60 7.02 -12.26
CA LYS A 139 -2.61 8.04 -11.95
C LYS A 139 -3.58 8.29 -13.10
N ASN A 140 -3.14 8.11 -14.35
CA ASN A 140 -4.00 8.28 -15.53
C ASN A 140 -5.10 7.22 -15.64
N PHE A 141 -4.96 6.06 -14.97
CA PHE A 141 -6.00 5.03 -14.92
C PHE A 141 -7.17 5.37 -14.00
N GLN A 142 -7.10 6.51 -13.29
CA GLN A 142 -8.18 7.03 -12.43
C GLN A 142 -8.75 5.94 -11.51
N LEU A 143 -7.91 5.42 -10.62
CA LEU A 143 -8.27 4.34 -9.70
C LEU A 143 -8.71 4.97 -8.36
N PRO A 144 -10.00 5.31 -8.17
CA PRO A 144 -10.46 5.86 -6.92
C PRO A 144 -10.37 4.77 -5.84
N ARG A 145 -10.13 5.18 -4.59
CA ARG A 145 -10.13 4.25 -3.45
C ARG A 145 -9.07 3.14 -3.58
N TYR A 146 -8.02 3.37 -4.36
CA TYR A 146 -6.82 2.54 -4.37
C TYR A 146 -5.63 3.29 -3.77
N LYS A 147 -4.93 2.63 -2.85
CA LYS A 147 -3.58 2.98 -2.43
C LYS A 147 -2.61 2.25 -3.35
N ILE A 148 -1.78 3.00 -4.05
CA ILE A 148 -0.79 2.47 -4.98
C ILE A 148 0.58 2.55 -4.31
N VAL A 149 1.26 1.41 -4.22
CA VAL A 149 2.65 1.31 -3.75
C VAL A 149 3.50 0.82 -4.92
N ILE A 150 4.59 1.53 -5.20
CA ILE A 150 5.51 1.21 -6.31
C ILE A 150 6.88 0.95 -5.71
N GLN A 151 7.46 -0.20 -6.03
CA GLN A 151 8.84 -0.54 -5.75
C GLN A 151 9.59 -0.62 -7.07
N THR A 152 10.66 0.16 -7.21
CA THR A 152 11.53 0.14 -8.39
C THR A 152 12.93 -0.25 -7.95
N MET A 153 13.48 -1.26 -8.61
CA MET A 153 14.81 -1.78 -8.36
C MET A 153 15.57 -1.76 -9.68
N ILE A 154 16.73 -1.11 -9.72
CA ILE A 154 17.65 -1.16 -10.87
C ILE A 154 19.00 -1.61 -10.34
N GLY A 155 19.56 -2.64 -10.96
CA GLY A 155 20.85 -3.22 -10.60
C GLY A 155 21.73 -3.43 -11.83
N GLN A 156 23.03 -3.48 -11.59
CA GLN A 156 23.99 -3.79 -12.63
C GLN A 156 23.88 -5.26 -13.04
N LYS A 157 23.89 -5.51 -14.35
CA LYS A 157 23.87 -6.86 -14.91
C LYS A 157 25.31 -7.35 -15.08
N TYR A 158 25.58 -8.49 -14.47
CA TYR A 158 26.80 -9.27 -14.62
C TYR A 158 26.41 -10.75 -14.61
N GLU A 159 27.33 -11.65 -14.26
CA GLU A 159 27.06 -13.09 -14.10
C GLU A 159 26.44 -13.45 -12.74
N GLN A 160 25.49 -12.64 -12.29
CA GLN A 160 24.78 -12.84 -11.02
C GLN A 160 23.32 -13.23 -11.24
N THR A 161 22.75 -13.90 -10.23
CA THR A 161 21.34 -14.26 -10.21
C THR A 161 20.61 -13.42 -9.17
N LEU A 162 19.59 -12.68 -9.60
CA LEU A 162 18.70 -11.92 -8.72
C LEU A 162 17.33 -12.60 -8.66
N ARG A 163 16.85 -12.91 -7.46
CA ARG A 163 15.49 -13.41 -7.24
C ARG A 163 14.74 -12.46 -6.32
N ILE A 164 13.65 -11.88 -6.83
CA ILE A 164 12.77 -11.01 -6.07
C ILE A 164 11.48 -11.77 -5.78
N GLY A 165 11.03 -11.71 -4.54
CA GLY A 165 9.75 -12.26 -4.10
C GLY A 165 9.07 -11.28 -3.15
N SER A 166 7.76 -11.17 -3.25
CA SER A 166 6.93 -10.39 -2.33
C SER A 166 5.86 -11.30 -1.74
N ARG A 167 5.57 -11.14 -0.44
CA ARG A 167 4.54 -11.90 0.29
C ARG A 167 3.58 -10.94 0.96
N CYS A 168 2.30 -11.19 0.75
CA CYS A 168 1.26 -10.22 1.00
C CYS A 168 0.00 -10.90 1.56
N LEU A 169 -0.72 -10.21 2.43
CA LEU A 169 -2.00 -10.65 2.98
C LEU A 169 -3.06 -9.61 2.61
N TRP A 170 -3.75 -9.84 1.49
CA TRP A 170 -4.64 -8.88 0.85
C TRP A 170 -5.95 -9.56 0.41
N ASP A 171 -6.97 -8.78 0.04
CA ASP A 171 -8.22 -9.35 -0.49
C ASP A 171 -8.02 -9.83 -1.94
N PRO A 172 -8.19 -11.15 -2.23
CA PRO A 172 -8.00 -11.70 -3.58
C PRO A 172 -8.98 -11.15 -4.63
N LYS A 173 -10.08 -10.51 -4.20
CA LYS A 173 -11.06 -9.92 -5.11
C LYS A 173 -10.62 -8.52 -5.54
N THR A 174 -10.23 -7.66 -4.61
CA THR A 174 -10.03 -6.23 -4.91
C THR A 174 -8.58 -5.87 -5.16
N ASP A 175 -7.67 -6.50 -4.43
CA ASP A 175 -6.25 -6.14 -4.39
C ASP A 175 -5.49 -6.91 -5.45
N ASN A 176 -4.51 -6.26 -6.06
CA ASN A 176 -3.78 -6.82 -7.17
C ASN A 176 -2.33 -6.34 -7.18
N THR A 177 -1.48 -7.16 -7.80
CA THR A 177 -0.07 -6.81 -8.03
C THR A 177 0.29 -6.96 -9.50
N VAL A 178 1.25 -6.17 -9.94
CA VAL A 178 1.92 -6.35 -11.24
C VAL A 178 3.42 -6.25 -11.03
N SER A 179 4.17 -7.16 -11.65
CA SER A 179 5.62 -7.15 -11.69
C SER A 179 6.08 -7.08 -13.13
N VAL A 180 6.95 -6.13 -13.43
CA VAL A 180 7.51 -5.92 -14.77
C VAL A 180 9.02 -5.95 -14.67
N ASN A 181 9.64 -6.78 -15.51
CA ASN A 181 11.09 -6.91 -15.59
C ASN A 181 11.52 -6.40 -16.96
N TYR A 182 12.61 -5.63 -16.99
CA TYR A 182 13.25 -5.18 -18.22
C TYR A 182 14.75 -5.34 -18.07
N GLU A 183 15.40 -5.83 -19.12
CA GLU A 183 16.84 -6.06 -19.13
C GLU A 183 17.48 -5.37 -20.32
N THR A 184 18.62 -4.76 -20.05
CA THR A 184 19.52 -4.22 -21.06
C THR A 184 20.79 -5.09 -21.08
N LYS A 185 21.83 -4.65 -21.80
CA LYS A 185 23.13 -5.31 -21.82
C LYS A 185 23.78 -5.35 -20.43
N ASP A 186 23.80 -4.21 -19.73
CA ASP A 186 24.57 -4.03 -18.50
C ASP A 186 23.68 -3.71 -17.27
N MET A 187 22.36 -3.78 -17.40
CA MET A 187 21.39 -3.46 -16.35
C MET A 187 20.19 -4.39 -16.32
N ILE A 188 19.64 -4.58 -15.12
CA ILE A 188 18.34 -5.22 -14.88
C ILE A 188 17.48 -4.24 -14.11
N ALA A 189 16.24 -4.04 -14.55
CA ALA A 189 15.21 -3.28 -13.85
C ALA A 189 14.02 -4.14 -13.53
N VAL A 190 13.52 -4.01 -12.30
CA VAL A 190 12.31 -4.65 -11.81
C VAL A 190 11.42 -3.61 -11.17
N VAL A 191 10.19 -3.53 -11.65
CA VAL A 191 9.15 -2.65 -11.11
C VAL A 191 8.00 -3.50 -10.60
N ILE A 192 7.65 -3.33 -9.33
CA ILE A 192 6.54 -4.00 -8.68
C ILE A 192 5.55 -2.94 -8.24
N VAL A 193 4.29 -3.13 -8.60
CA VAL A 193 3.19 -2.23 -8.23
C VAL A 193 2.15 -3.03 -7.48
N HIS A 194 1.80 -2.55 -6.30
CA HIS A 194 0.75 -3.08 -5.46
C HIS A 194 -0.42 -2.09 -5.45
N ALA A 195 -1.59 -2.56 -5.86
CA ALA A 195 -2.83 -1.81 -5.83
C ALA A 195 -3.72 -2.39 -4.74
N ILE A 196 -3.89 -1.64 -3.67
CA ILE A 196 -4.62 -2.04 -2.47
C ILE A 196 -5.90 -1.19 -2.40
N TYR A 197 -7.05 -1.82 -2.43
CA TYR A 197 -8.33 -1.16 -2.29
C TYR A 197 -8.52 -0.71 -0.84
N PHE A 198 -8.97 0.52 -0.64
CA PHE A 198 -9.28 1.04 0.68
C PHE A 198 -10.72 1.53 0.74
N GLU A 199 -11.42 1.12 1.78
CA GLU A 199 -12.77 1.57 2.06
C GLU A 199 -12.81 3.04 2.50
#